data_AF-A0A7C2QWA9-F1
#
_entry.id   AF-A0A7C2QWA9-F1
#
_cell.length_a   1.000
_cell.length_b   1.000
_cell.length_c   1.000
_cell.angle_alpha   90.00
_cell.angle_beta   90.00
_cell.angle_gamma   90.00
#
_symmetry.space_group_name_H-M   'P 1'
#
loop_
_entity.id
_entity.type
_entity.pdbx_description
1 polymer ?
#
loop_
_entity_poly.entity_id
_entity_poly.type
_entity_poly.pdbx_seq_one_letter_code
_entity_poly.pdbx_strand_id
1 'polypeptide(L)'
;KSLVDHIIMPPIGLLLGNVDFADWKIILKAATMEGGAEVPEVAISIGLFLNTIITFLIVALAVFWVVKGYNKMKEKFEKKEEAAAPPPAPSKEETLLTEIRDLLKK
;
A
#
# COMPACT_ATOMS: atom_id res chain seq x y z
N LYS A 1 -12.70 6.43 -2.59
CA LYS A 1 -13.37 6.23 -1.28
C LYS A 1 -13.72 4.76 -1.06
N SER A 2 -14.58 4.13 -1.88
CA SER A 2 -15.04 2.73 -1.69
C SER A 2 -13.98 1.65 -1.38
N LEU A 3 -12.89 1.50 -2.16
CA LEU A 3 -11.88 0.44 -1.88
C LEU A 3 -11.22 0.63 -0.51
N VAL A 4 -10.93 1.87 -0.16
CA VAL A 4 -10.31 2.22 1.11
C VAL A 4 -11.30 1.99 2.25
N ASP A 5 -12.49 2.54 2.11
CA ASP A 5 -13.51 2.55 3.16
C ASP A 5 -14.08 1.15 3.43
N HIS A 6 -14.15 0.27 2.42
CA HIS A 6 -14.77 -1.05 2.55
C HIS A 6 -13.79 -2.23 2.56
N ILE A 7 -12.54 -2.09 2.09
CA ILE A 7 -11.56 -3.20 2.07
C ILE A 7 -10.39 -2.93 3.02
N ILE A 8 -9.91 -1.70 3.09
CA ILE A 8 -8.72 -1.35 3.90
C ILE A 8 -9.12 -0.98 5.34
N MET A 9 -10.20 -0.22 5.52
CA MET A 9 -10.62 0.22 6.86
C MET A 9 -11.10 -0.90 7.78
N PRO A 10 -11.88 -1.92 7.37
CA PRO A 10 -12.38 -2.92 8.33
C PRO A 10 -11.26 -3.72 9.05
N PRO A 11 -10.23 -4.24 8.35
CA PRO A 11 -9.11 -4.92 9.02
C PRO A 11 -8.28 -3.96 9.90
N ILE A 12 -8.11 -2.71 9.48
CA ILE A 12 -7.29 -1.74 10.22
C ILE A 12 -8.03 -1.18 11.42
N GLY A 13 -9.33 -0.91 11.31
CA GLY A 13 -10.19 -0.50 12.41
C GLY A 13 -10.27 -1.58 13.49
N LEU A 14 -10.27 -2.86 13.09
CA LEU A 14 -10.20 -3.99 14.01
C LEU A 14 -8.83 -4.09 14.71
N LEU A 15 -7.73 -3.89 13.99
CA LEU A 15 -6.36 -3.93 14.54
C LEU A 15 -6.05 -2.77 15.49
N LEU A 16 -6.55 -1.58 15.18
CA LEU A 16 -6.33 -0.39 16.00
C LEU A 16 -7.31 -0.32 17.18
N GLY A 17 -8.33 -1.18 17.23
CA GLY A 17 -9.23 -1.29 18.37
C GLY A 17 -10.36 -0.25 18.39
N ASN A 18 -10.92 0.09 17.21
CA ASN A 18 -11.93 1.14 17.06
C ASN A 18 -11.46 2.49 17.66
N VAL A 19 -10.27 2.95 17.27
CA VAL A 19 -9.81 4.28 17.70
C VAL A 19 -10.64 5.34 16.99
N ASP A 20 -11.72 5.76 17.64
CA ASP A 20 -12.53 6.87 17.16
C ASP A 20 -12.14 8.14 17.90
N PHE A 21 -11.34 8.96 17.23
CA PHE A 21 -11.00 10.29 17.74
C PHE A 21 -12.15 11.28 17.54
N ALA A 22 -13.26 10.91 16.88
CA ALA A 22 -14.36 11.84 16.57
C ALA A 22 -15.00 12.48 17.81
N ASP A 23 -14.89 11.82 18.98
CA ASP A 23 -15.43 12.32 20.25
C ASP A 23 -14.68 13.55 20.78
N TRP A 24 -13.49 13.85 20.26
CA TRP A 24 -12.75 15.05 20.61
C TRP A 24 -13.29 16.27 19.86
N LYS A 25 -14.28 16.91 20.47
CA LYS A 25 -14.82 18.18 20.01
C LYS A 25 -14.78 19.23 21.12
N ILE A 26 -14.42 20.45 20.76
CA ILE A 26 -14.56 21.62 21.65
C ILE A 26 -15.88 22.29 21.29
N ILE A 27 -16.86 22.20 22.18
CA ILE A 27 -18.17 22.82 22.00
C ILE A 27 -18.03 24.32 22.28
N LEU A 28 -18.21 25.15 21.26
CA LEU A 28 -18.19 26.62 21.35
C LEU A 28 -19.57 27.18 21.71
N LYS A 29 -20.64 26.53 21.23
CA LYS A 29 -22.02 26.85 21.58
C LYS A 29 -22.79 25.55 21.75
N ALA A 30 -23.32 25.35 22.95
CA ALA A 30 -24.15 24.18 23.25
C ALA A 30 -25.44 24.24 22.43
N ALA A 31 -25.96 23.08 22.04
CA ALA A 31 -27.27 23.00 21.41
C ALA A 31 -28.33 23.54 22.38
N THR A 32 -29.11 24.51 21.91
CA THR A 32 -30.21 25.11 22.69
C THR A 32 -31.48 25.02 21.89
N MET A 33 -32.59 24.74 22.58
CA MET A 33 -33.92 24.88 21.99
C MET A 33 -34.39 26.31 22.20
N GLU A 34 -34.44 27.10 21.13
CA GLU A 34 -35.11 28.41 21.14
C GLU A 34 -36.37 28.33 20.28
N GLY A 35 -37.53 28.60 20.88
CA GLY A 35 -38.80 28.75 20.15
C GLY A 35 -39.33 27.49 19.45
N GLY A 36 -38.91 26.29 19.86
CA GLY A 36 -39.34 25.02 19.25
C GLY A 36 -38.52 24.56 18.03
N ALA A 37 -37.43 25.27 17.70
CA ALA A 37 -36.44 24.83 16.72
C ALA A 37 -35.15 24.36 17.42
N GLU A 38 -34.63 23.21 16.99
CA GLU A 38 -33.29 22.75 17.40
C GLU A 38 -32.23 23.61 16.73
N VAL A 39 -31.49 24.40 17.52
CA VAL A 39 -30.27 25.04 17.06
C VAL A 39 -29.12 24.05 17.25
N PRO A 40 -28.47 23.57 16.17
CA PRO A 40 -27.39 22.60 16.28
C PRO A 40 -26.21 23.18 17.06
N GLU A 41 -25.53 22.32 17.82
CA GLU A 41 -24.31 22.71 18.51
C GLU A 41 -23.25 23.20 17.52
N VAL A 42 -22.54 24.25 17.91
CA VAL A 42 -21.37 24.71 17.15
C VAL A 42 -20.16 24.19 17.90
N ALA A 43 -19.53 23.15 17.36
CA ALA A 43 -18.35 22.53 17.93
C ALA A 43 -17.19 22.50 16.92
N ILE A 44 -15.97 22.74 17.40
CA ILE A 44 -14.76 22.46 16.64
C ILE A 44 -14.43 20.98 16.85
N SER A 45 -14.72 20.16 15.84
CA SER A 45 -14.42 18.72 15.84
C SER A 45 -12.97 18.46 15.46
N ILE A 46 -12.04 18.82 16.36
CA ILE A 46 -10.59 18.58 16.21
C ILE A 46 -10.30 17.09 16.01
N GLY A 47 -11.06 16.26 16.71
CA GLY A 47 -11.04 14.81 16.63
C GLY A 47 -11.28 14.26 15.23
N LEU A 48 -12.26 14.82 14.51
CA LEU A 48 -12.56 14.43 13.13
C LEU A 48 -11.43 14.81 12.17
N PHE A 49 -10.78 15.96 12.39
CA PHE A 49 -9.64 16.39 11.61
C PHE A 49 -8.44 15.45 11.82
N LEU A 50 -8.10 15.12 13.07
CA LEU A 50 -7.06 14.16 13.41
C LEU A 50 -7.36 12.76 12.85
N ASN A 51 -8.61 12.29 12.97
CA ASN A 51 -9.06 11.03 12.39
C ASN A 51 -8.81 11.02 10.87
N THR A 52 -9.15 12.11 10.17
CA THR A 52 -8.91 12.23 8.73
C THR A 52 -7.42 12.16 8.38
N ILE A 53 -6.54 12.82 9.15
CA ILE A 53 -5.08 12.77 8.96
C ILE A 53 -4.56 11.35 9.16
N ILE A 54 -4.94 10.71 10.26
CA ILE A 54 -4.49 9.34 10.61
C ILE A 54 -4.97 8.36 9.54
N THR A 55 -6.24 8.45 9.14
CA THR A 55 -6.80 7.64 8.05
C THR A 55 -6.03 7.86 6.75
N PHE A 56 -5.72 9.10 6.38
CA PHE A 56 -4.93 9.39 5.19
C PHE A 56 -3.53 8.74 5.24
N LEU A 57 -2.84 8.82 6.38
CA LEU A 57 -1.52 8.19 6.57
C LEU A 57 -1.58 6.67 6.48
N ILE A 58 -2.59 6.05 7.11
CA ILE A 58 -2.84 4.61 7.04
C ILE A 58 -3.05 4.17 5.59
N VAL A 59 -3.87 4.91 4.84
CA VAL A 59 -4.19 4.59 3.45
C VAL A 59 -2.97 4.75 2.55
N ALA A 60 -2.20 5.82 2.74
CA ALA A 60 -0.94 6.01 2.04
C ALA A 60 0.04 4.86 2.31
N LEU A 61 0.15 4.41 3.56
CA LEU A 61 0.95 3.24 3.92
C LEU A 61 0.39 1.97 3.27
N ALA A 62 -0.91 1.71 3.34
CA ALA A 62 -1.53 0.52 2.75
C ALA A 62 -1.25 0.44 1.24
N VAL A 63 -1.42 1.55 0.51
CA VAL A 63 -1.09 1.64 -0.92
C VAL A 63 0.40 1.40 -1.16
N PHE A 64 1.28 1.99 -0.35
CA PHE A 64 2.72 1.75 -0.44
C PHE A 64 3.07 0.26 -0.28
N TRP A 65 2.48 -0.42 0.70
CA TRP A 65 2.68 -1.85 0.91
C TRP A 65 2.14 -2.70 -0.24
N VAL A 66 0.98 -2.36 -0.80
CA VAL A 66 0.42 -3.05 -1.98
C VAL A 66 1.33 -2.89 -3.19
N VAL A 67 1.77 -1.68 -3.51
CA VAL A 67 2.68 -1.41 -4.64
C VAL A 67 4.02 -2.11 -4.44
N LYS A 68 4.58 -2.08 -3.23
CA LYS A 68 5.81 -2.79 -2.89
C LYS A 68 5.65 -4.31 -3.02
N GLY A 69 4.53 -4.86 -2.57
CA GLY A 69 4.19 -6.28 -2.71
C GLY A 69 4.08 -6.70 -4.17
N TYR A 70 3.34 -5.91 -4.97
CA TYR A 70 3.20 -6.12 -6.40
C TYR A 70 4.54 -6.09 -7.13
N ASN A 71 5.36 -5.06 -6.89
CA ASN A 71 6.69 -4.94 -7.51
C ASN A 71 7.61 -6.09 -7.11
N LYS A 72 7.59 -6.52 -5.85
CA LYS A 72 8.40 -7.65 -5.36
C LYS A 72 7.95 -8.99 -5.96
N MET A 73 6.64 -9.17 -6.18
CA MET A 73 6.12 -10.35 -6.89
C MET A 73 6.55 -10.31 -8.36
N LYS A 74 6.40 -9.17 -9.04
CA LYS A 74 6.83 -8.99 -10.42
C LYS A 74 8.32 -9.32 -10.60
N GLU A 75 9.19 -8.76 -9.76
CA GLU A 75 10.63 -9.07 -9.76
C GLU A 75 10.91 -10.57 -9.57
N LYS A 76 10.15 -11.24 -8.71
CA LYS A 76 10.30 -12.70 -8.49
C LYS A 76 9.84 -13.52 -9.68
N PHE A 77 8.81 -13.09 -10.40
CA PHE A 77 8.35 -13.78 -11.61
C PHE A 77 9.34 -13.55 -12.76
N GLU A 78 9.78 -12.31 -12.99
CA GLU A 78 10.77 -11.98 -14.04
C GLU A 78 12.13 -12.67 -13.80
N LYS A 79 12.65 -12.67 -12.56
CA LYS A 79 13.88 -13.41 -12.22
C LYS A 79 13.75 -14.93 -12.37
N LYS A 80 12.55 -15.48 -12.17
CA LYS A 80 12.30 -16.92 -12.32
C LYS A 80 12.23 -17.32 -13.80
N GLU A 81 11.81 -16.41 -14.66
CA GLU A 81 11.82 -16.57 -16.12
C GLU A 81 13.25 -16.47 -16.67
N GLU A 82 14.07 -15.56 -16.16
CA GLU A 82 15.51 -15.50 -16.50
C GLU A 82 16.31 -16.70 -15.99
N ALA A 83 15.96 -17.27 -14.83
CA ALA A 83 16.61 -18.48 -14.31
C ALA A 83 16.14 -19.77 -15.00
N ALA A 84 14.99 -19.73 -15.69
CA ALA A 84 14.47 -20.84 -16.50
C ALA A 84 14.90 -20.73 -17.97
N ALA A 85 15.45 -19.59 -18.39
CA ALA A 85 16.15 -19.51 -19.66
C ALA A 85 17.38 -20.44 -19.58
N PRO A 86 17.51 -21.44 -20.48
CA PRO A 86 18.74 -22.21 -20.56
C PRO A 86 19.90 -21.22 -20.71
N PRO A 87 21.08 -21.50 -20.12
CA PRO A 87 22.25 -20.65 -20.30
C PRO A 87 22.38 -20.33 -21.80
N PRO A 88 22.65 -19.05 -22.16
CA PRO A 88 22.69 -18.63 -23.55
C PRO A 88 23.51 -19.66 -24.32
N ALA A 89 22.93 -20.20 -25.39
CA ALA A 89 23.62 -21.19 -26.20
C ALA A 89 25.01 -20.63 -26.53
N PRO A 90 26.07 -21.43 -26.35
CA PRO A 90 27.44 -20.93 -26.51
C PRO A 90 27.54 -20.20 -27.84
N SER A 91 28.15 -19.02 -27.79
CA SER A 91 28.27 -18.19 -28.98
C SER A 91 29.02 -18.98 -30.07
N LYS A 92 28.79 -18.66 -31.34
CA LYS A 92 29.51 -19.31 -32.45
C LYS A 92 31.03 -19.23 -32.27
N GLU A 93 31.50 -18.15 -31.67
CA GLU A 93 32.90 -17.97 -31.30
C GLU A 93 33.33 -18.94 -30.21
N GLU A 94 32.57 -19.11 -29.14
CA GLU A 94 32.88 -20.11 -28.09
C GLU A 94 32.91 -21.54 -28.63
N THR A 95 32.01 -21.90 -29.56
CA THR A 95 32.04 -23.21 -30.21
C THR A 95 33.28 -23.38 -31.08
N LEU A 96 33.62 -22.37 -31.90
CA LEU A 96 34.81 -22.41 -32.75
C LEU A 96 36.10 -22.45 -31.91
N LEU A 97 36.17 -21.71 -30.81
CA LEU A 97 37.31 -21.74 -29.89
C LEU A 97 37.43 -23.10 -29.19
N THR A 98 36.32 -23.77 -28.89
CA THR A 98 36.31 -25.12 -28.33
C THR A 98 36.83 -26.15 -29.35
N GLU A 99 36.37 -26.05 -30.60
CA GLU A 99 36.85 -26.90 -31.71
C GLU A 99 38.34 -26.66 -31.99
N ILE A 100 38.80 -25.41 -32.03
CA ILE A 100 40.21 -25.05 -32.22
C ILE A 100 41.06 -25.62 -31.08
N ARG A 101 40.61 -25.53 -29.81
CA ARG A 101 41.33 -26.10 -28.66
C ARG A 101 41.50 -27.61 -28.80
N ASP A 102 40.45 -28.31 -29.24
CA ASP A 102 40.48 -29.76 -29.38
C ASP A 102 41.32 -30.22 -30.59
N LEU A 103 41.38 -29.40 -31.65
CA LEU A 103 42.29 -29.59 -32.79
C LEU A 103 43.77 -29.37 -32.40
N LEU A 104 44.06 -28.41 -31.52
CA LEU A 104 45.43 -28.14 -31.01
C LEU A 104 45.91 -29.18 -29.98
N LYS A 105 44.99 -29.95 -29.39
CA LYS A 105 45.32 -31.04 -28.47
C LYS A 105 45.70 -32.35 -29.17
N LYS A 106 45.46 -32.46 -30.48
CA LYS A 106 45.94 -33.55 -31.32
C LYS A 106 47.31 -33.22 -31.90
#